data_AF-A0A914DUD9-F1
#
_entry.id   AF-A0A914DUD9-F1
#
_cell.length_a   1.000
_cell.length_b   1.000
_cell.length_c   1.000
_cell.angle_alpha   90.00
_cell.angle_beta   90.00
_cell.angle_gamma   90.00
#
_symmetry.space_group_name_H-M   'P 1'
#
loop_
_entity.id
_entity.type
_entity.pdbx_description
1 polymer ?
#
loop_
_entity_poly.entity_id
_entity_poly.type
_entity_poly.pdbx_seq_one_letter_code
_entity_poly.pdbx_strand_id
1 'polypeptide(L)' 'MGKYVSSENGEQPITCNRTSVDDWEKFELIKHGDGTVSFKGNNGKYISNEGGKSMTCNRGNCDGWEKFHTH' A
#
# COMPACT_ATOMS: atom_id res chain seq x y z
N MET A 1 10.37 -18.11 7.76
CA MET A 1 10.65 -17.33 6.53
C MET A 1 9.83 -16.06 6.59
N GLY A 2 10.42 -14.91 6.26
CA GLY A 2 9.67 -13.67 6.10
C GLY A 2 8.76 -13.74 4.87
N LYS A 3 7.60 -13.10 4.93
CA LYS A 3 6.68 -12.97 3.80
C LYS A 3 6.59 -11.51 3.38
N TYR A 4 6.36 -11.27 2.09
CA TYR A 4 6.20 -9.94 1.54
C TYR A 4 4.74 -9.52 1.50
N VAL A 5 4.52 -8.22 1.66
CA VAL A 5 3.22 -7.56 1.46
C VAL A 5 2.95 -7.52 -0.04
N SER A 6 1.77 -7.96 -0.46
CA SER A 6 1.31 -7.93 -1.85
C SER A 6 0.13 -7.00 -1.98
N SER A 7 0.17 -6.11 -2.97
CA SER A 7 -0.94 -5.25 -3.34
C SER A 7 -2.13 -6.02 -3.91
N GLU A 8 -1.93 -7.29 -4.29
CA GLU A 8 -2.90 -8.11 -5.02
C GLU A 8 -3.54 -7.36 -6.20
N ASN A 9 -2.72 -6.57 -6.90
CA ASN A 9 -3.10 -5.68 -8.00
C ASN A 9 -4.19 -4.64 -7.65
N GLY A 10 -4.55 -4.49 -6.36
CA GLY A 10 -5.66 -3.68 -5.90
C GLY A 10 -7.05 -4.29 -6.11
N GLU A 11 -7.13 -5.57 -6.47
CA GLU A 11 -8.39 -6.28 -6.74
C GLU A 11 -9.01 -6.88 -5.47
N GLN A 12 -8.20 -7.05 -4.43
CA GLN A 12 -8.61 -7.60 -3.13
C GLN A 12 -7.78 -6.94 -2.01
N PRO A 13 -8.14 -7.19 -0.74
CA PRO A 13 -7.32 -6.74 0.39
C PRO A 13 -5.87 -7.18 0.27
N ILE A 14 -4.99 -6.32 0.77
CA ILE A 14 -3.55 -6.58 0.82
C ILE A 14 -3.28 -7.84 1.63
N THR A 15 -2.39 -8.70 1.13
CA THR A 15 -2.00 -9.93 1.82
C THR A 15 -0.51 -9.95 2.15
N CYS A 16 -0.12 -10.80 3.11
CA CYS A 16 1.28 -11.04 3.47
C CYS A 16 1.62 -12.51 3.27
N ASN A 17 1.40 -13.05 2.08
CA ASN A 17 1.52 -14.48 1.80
C ASN A 17 2.70 -14.86 0.87
N ARG A 18 3.38 -13.87 0.27
CA ARG A 18 4.37 -14.10 -0.79
C ARG A 18 5.75 -14.38 -0.24
N THR A 19 6.45 -15.34 -0.83
CA THR A 19 7.82 -15.72 -0.44
C THR A 19 8.90 -15.13 -1.34
N SER A 20 8.51 -14.53 -2.46
CA SER A 20 9.36 -13.79 -3.41
C SER A 20 8.80 -12.38 -3.62
N VAL A 21 9.66 -11.49 -4.10
CA VAL A 21 9.26 -10.15 -4.57
C VAL A 21 9.10 -10.21 -6.08
N ASP A 22 7.88 -10.02 -6.54
CA ASP A 22 7.53 -9.78 -7.93
C ASP A 22 6.91 -8.38 -8.03
N ASP A 23 6.09 -8.13 -9.04
CA ASP A 23 5.59 -6.80 -9.36
C ASP A 23 4.54 -6.26 -8.39
N TRP A 24 3.82 -7.13 -7.68
CA TRP A 24 2.76 -6.73 -6.76
C TRP A 24 3.26 -6.44 -5.35
N GLU A 25 4.48 -6.86 -5.02
CA GLU A 25 5.14 -6.65 -3.73
C GLU A 25 6.02 -5.39 -3.73
N LYS A 26 6.16 -4.73 -4.88
CA LYS A 26 6.90 -3.47 -5.03
C LYS A 26 5.98 -2.28 -4.80
N PHE A 27 6.45 -1.36 -3.95
CA PHE A 27 5.76 -0.11 -3.65
C PHE A 27 6.73 1.06 -3.75
N GLU A 28 6.27 2.16 -4.32
CA GLU A 28 6.91 3.46 -4.20
C GLU A 28 6.54 4.07 -2.84
N LEU A 29 7.56 4.43 -2.06
CA LEU A 29 7.39 5.16 -0.81
C LEU A 29 7.43 6.66 -1.08
N ILE A 30 6.29 7.32 -0.90
CA ILE A 30 6.15 8.77 -1.06
C ILE A 30 6.16 9.41 0.31
N LYS A 31 7.10 10.32 0.55
CA LYS A 31 7.24 11.07 1.80
C LYS A 31 6.55 12.42 1.67
N HIS A 32 5.77 12.79 2.68
CA HIS A 32 5.07 14.08 2.73
C HIS A 32 5.72 15.02 3.73
N GLY A 33 5.52 16.33 3.53
CA GLY A 33 6.06 17.37 4.43
C GLY A 33 5.42 17.39 5.82
N ASP A 34 4.28 16.73 6.01
CA ASP A 34 3.55 16.61 7.28
C ASP A 34 4.04 15.42 8.14
N GLY A 35 5.10 14.72 7.73
CA GLY A 35 5.65 13.58 8.45
C GLY A 35 4.91 12.26 8.21
N THR A 36 3.94 12.24 7.29
CA THR A 36 3.30 11.01 6.83
C THR A 36 4.01 10.44 5.60
N VAL A 37 3.73 9.17 5.30
CA VAL A 37 4.13 8.49 4.08
C VAL A 37 2.93 7.87 3.39
N SER A 38 3.03 7.69 2.08
CA SER A 38 2.09 6.92 1.28
C SER A 38 2.82 5.83 0.51
N PHE A 39 2.11 4.73 0.27
CA PHE A 39 2.61 3.60 -0.50
C PHE A 39 1.82 3.50 -1.79
N LYS A 40 2.51 3.65 -2.92
CA LYS A 40 1.91 3.53 -4.25
C LYS A 40 2.35 2.23 -4.89
N GLY A 41 1.40 1.37 -5.25
CA GLY A 41 1.68 0.10 -5.90
C GLY A 41 2.08 0.29 -7.37
N ASN A 42 2.62 -0.78 -7.98
CA ASN A 42 2.93 -0.85 -9.41
C ASN A 42 1.75 -0.42 -10.30
N ASN A 43 0.52 -0.75 -9.89
CA ASN A 43 -0.71 -0.37 -10.59
C ASN A 43 -1.01 1.15 -10.61
N GLY A 44 -0.13 1.98 -10.03
CA GLY A 44 -0.25 3.42 -9.99
C GLY A 44 -1.20 3.94 -8.91
N LYS A 45 -1.70 3.07 -8.04
CA LYS A 45 -2.71 3.39 -7.01
C LYS A 45 -2.12 3.31 -5.61
N TYR A 46 -2.79 3.95 -4.66
CA TYR A 46 -2.35 4.05 -3.28
C TYR A 46 -2.99 2.99 -2.39
N ILE A 47 -2.21 2.53 -1.41
CA ILE A 47 -2.72 1.79 -0.26
C ILE A 47 -3.61 2.73 0.58
N SER A 48 -4.81 2.29 0.90
CA SER A 48 -5.77 3.02 1.73
C SER A 48 -6.29 2.14 2.85
N ASN A 49 -6.47 2.71 4.06
CA ASN A 49 -7.12 2.01 5.18
C ASN A 49 -8.65 2.17 5.20
N GLU A 50 -9.21 2.98 4.30
CA GLU A 50 -10.64 3.28 4.18
C GLU A 50 -11.36 3.50 5.52
N GLY A 51 -10.72 4.16 6.49
CA GLY A 51 -11.31 4.40 7.81
C GLY A 51 -11.40 3.16 8.73
N GLY A 52 -10.43 2.26 8.65
CA GLY A 52 -10.32 1.07 9.52
C GLY A 52 -10.89 -0.22 8.93
N LYS A 53 -11.20 -0.22 7.63
CA LYS A 53 -11.54 -1.45 6.89
C LYS A 53 -10.28 -2.18 6.43
N SER A 54 -10.47 -3.31 5.76
CA SER A 54 -9.40 -4.01 5.06
C SER A 54 -8.65 -3.06 4.13
N MET A 55 -7.32 -3.05 4.23
CA MET A 55 -6.47 -2.20 3.40
C MET A 55 -6.47 -2.69 1.96
N THR A 56 -6.63 -1.78 1.00
CA THR A 56 -6.63 -2.08 -0.44
C THR A 56 -5.74 -1.10 -1.20
N CYS A 57 -5.23 -1.52 -2.37
CA CYS A 57 -4.35 -0.70 -3.22
C CYS A 57 -5.09 -0.22 -4.48
N ASN A 58 -6.22 0.47 -4.30
CA ASN A 58 -7.14 0.81 -5.40
C ASN A 58 -7.47 2.30 -5.52
N ARG A 59 -6.89 3.17 -4.68
CA ARG A 59 -7.19 4.61 -4.68
C ARG A 59 -6.31 5.36 -5.67
N GLY A 60 -6.94 6.17 -6.54
CA GLY A 60 -6.22 6.93 -7.57
C GLY A 60 -5.57 8.21 -7.06
N ASN A 61 -6.06 8.76 -5.94
CA ASN A 61 -5.54 9.96 -5.31
C ASN A 61 -5.01 9.62 -3.91
N CYS A 62 -4.06 10.44 -3.45
CA CYS A 62 -3.54 10.38 -2.09
C CYS A 62 -4.23 11.46 -1.26
N ASP A 63 -5.27 11.07 -0.52
CA ASP A 63 -5.99 11.94 0.40
C ASP A 63 -5.60 11.58 1.84
N GLY A 64 -6.54 11.65 2.79
CA GLY A 64 -6.28 11.37 4.20
C GLY A 64 -6.06 9.88 4.52
N TRP A 65 -6.75 8.97 3.82
CA TRP A 65 -6.74 7.54 4.15
C TRP A 65 -5.54 6.78 3.58
N GLU A 66 -4.80 7.41 2.68
CA GLU A 66 -3.61 6.88 2.02
C GLU A 66 -2.31 7.32 2.70
N LYS A 67 -2.42 8.04 3.82
CA LYS A 67 -1.31 8.59 4.60
C LYS A 67 -1.14 7.82 5.90
N PHE A 68 0.10 7.42 6.16
CA PHE A 68 0.48 6.60 7.30
C PHE A 68 1.63 7.25 8.05
N HIS A 69 1.66 7.13 9.38
CA HIS A 69 2.83 7.50 10.16
C HIS A 69 3.81 6.34 10.25
N THR A 70 5.10 6.64 10.13
CA THR A 70 6.18 5.69 10.42
C THR A 70 6.61 5.86 11.87
N HIS A 71 6.66 4.77 12.63
CA HIS A 71 7.17 4.73 14.01
C HIS A 71 8.44 3.89 14.10
#